data_AF-A0A9X1HA92-F1
#
_entry.id   AF-A0A9X1HA92-F1
#
_cell.length_a   1.000
_cell.length_b   1.000
_cell.length_c   1.000
_cell.angle_alpha   90.00
_cell.angle_beta   90.00
_cell.angle_gamma   90.00
#
_symmetry.space_group_name_H-M   'P 1'
#
loop_
_entity.id
_entity.type
_entity.pdbx_description
1 polymer ?
#
loop_
_entity_poly.entity_id
_entity_poly.type
_entity_poly.pdbx_seq_one_letter_code
_entity_poly.pdbx_strand_id
1 'polypeptide(L)'
;MKPNLFFTFLLFIGFNLYSQKSEIEFFYVENYKNSNSDCKYCFDLEKAKLSSVPLLNEKDIKHFNWQTQQIILTEKGKHKFTDLKIPLSGLPVVLTLNGRKIYGLWFWNAVSSFGCDRVYTFPTIDFKIRFGLPKNYRFGTDPRFDKKLKEYVLSKYNQ
;
A
#
# COMPACT_ATOMS: atom_id res chain seq x y z
N MET A 1 -46.78 1.30 -52.41
CA MET A 1 -45.46 0.87 -51.89
C MET A 1 -45.05 1.82 -50.79
N LYS A 2 -44.91 1.35 -49.55
CA LYS A 2 -44.41 2.16 -48.42
C LYS A 2 -42.89 2.04 -48.36
N PRO A 3 -42.12 3.12 -48.21
CA PRO A 3 -40.71 3.01 -47.93
C PRO A 3 -40.53 2.80 -46.42
N ASN A 4 -40.04 1.63 -46.03
CA ASN A 4 -39.39 1.42 -44.74
C ASN A 4 -37.95 1.92 -44.88
N LEU A 5 -37.51 2.89 -44.07
CA LEU A 5 -36.09 3.20 -43.96
C LEU A 5 -35.68 3.30 -42.49
N PHE A 6 -35.10 2.18 -42.04
CA PHE A 6 -34.08 1.97 -41.02
C PHE A 6 -33.73 3.15 -40.09
N PHE A 7 -34.10 2.98 -38.80
CA PHE A 7 -33.48 3.68 -37.68
C PHE A 7 -32.12 3.03 -37.38
N THR A 8 -31.03 3.72 -37.70
CA THR A 8 -29.68 3.29 -37.32
C THR A 8 -29.42 3.69 -35.87
N PHE A 9 -29.43 2.72 -34.96
CA PHE A 9 -29.09 2.91 -33.54
C PHE A 9 -27.56 2.98 -33.40
N LEU A 10 -27.00 4.18 -33.30
CA LEU A 10 -25.58 4.38 -32.96
C LEU A 10 -25.39 4.10 -31.46
N LEU A 11 -25.00 2.86 -31.15
CA LEU A 11 -24.49 2.46 -29.84
C LEU A 11 -23.13 3.16 -29.60
N PHE A 12 -23.16 4.31 -28.93
CA PHE A 12 -21.96 4.86 -28.29
C PHE A 12 -21.59 3.93 -27.13
N ILE A 13 -20.73 2.94 -27.40
CA ILE A 13 -19.99 2.25 -26.36
C ILE A 13 -19.01 3.27 -25.80
N GLY A 14 -19.46 3.99 -24.77
CA GLY A 14 -18.59 4.80 -23.93
C GLY A 14 -17.63 3.85 -23.22
N PHE A 15 -16.50 3.54 -23.87
CA PHE A 15 -15.34 3.03 -23.17
C PHE A 15 -14.96 4.10 -22.16
N ASN A 16 -15.34 3.89 -20.90
CA ASN A 16 -14.70 4.53 -19.77
C ASN A 16 -13.24 4.07 -19.80
N LEU A 17 -12.42 4.73 -20.61
CA LEU A 17 -10.98 4.76 -20.48
C LEU A 17 -10.68 5.59 -19.22
N TYR A 18 -11.12 5.09 -18.07
CA TYR A 18 -10.48 5.43 -16.83
C TYR A 18 -9.11 4.75 -16.94
N SER A 19 -8.15 5.47 -17.52
CA SER A 19 -6.74 5.10 -17.47
C SER A 19 -6.46 4.83 -16.00
N GLN A 20 -6.45 3.57 -15.61
CA GLN A 20 -6.21 3.16 -14.23
C GLN A 20 -4.79 3.59 -13.95
N LYS A 21 -4.67 4.77 -13.33
CA LYS A 21 -3.38 5.41 -13.13
C LYS A 21 -2.56 4.44 -12.30
N SER A 22 -1.41 4.05 -12.83
CA SER A 22 -0.56 3.10 -12.12
C SER A 22 0.09 3.84 -10.96
N GLU A 23 -0.28 3.48 -9.74
CA GLU A 23 0.05 4.22 -8.52
C GLU A 23 0.24 3.27 -7.35
N ILE A 24 1.31 3.50 -6.60
CA ILE A 24 1.53 2.96 -5.27
C ILE A 24 0.73 3.80 -4.28
N GLU A 25 0.00 3.13 -3.40
CA GLU A 25 -0.73 3.79 -2.32
C GLU A 25 -0.62 2.99 -1.02
N PHE A 26 -0.74 3.70 0.10
CA PHE A 26 -0.74 3.15 1.45
C PHE A 26 -2.08 3.47 2.08
N PHE A 27 -2.87 2.45 2.39
CA PHE A 27 -4.17 2.60 3.02
C PHE A 27 -4.14 2.16 4.46
N TYR A 28 -4.82 2.92 5.34
CA TYR A 28 -5.11 2.46 6.68
C TYR A 28 -6.08 1.27 6.62
N VAL A 29 -5.89 0.30 7.52
CA VAL A 29 -6.80 -0.84 7.67
C VAL A 29 -7.78 -0.56 8.80
N GLU A 30 -9.02 -0.23 8.44
CA GLU A 30 -10.09 0.09 9.41
C GLU A 30 -10.52 -1.13 10.22
N ASN A 31 -10.52 -2.30 9.58
CA ASN A 31 -10.91 -3.56 10.19
C ASN A 31 -10.17 -4.71 9.51
N TYR A 32 -9.72 -5.67 10.30
CA TYR A 32 -9.07 -6.88 9.81
C TYR A 32 -9.32 -8.06 10.73
N LYS A 33 -9.11 -9.26 10.19
CA LYS A 33 -9.08 -10.51 10.96
C LYS A 33 -7.68 -11.07 10.96
N ASN A 34 -7.18 -11.46 12.13
CA ASN A 34 -6.01 -12.32 12.24
C ASN A 34 -6.48 -13.78 12.33
N SER A 35 -6.09 -14.61 11.36
CA SER A 35 -6.42 -16.03 11.29
C SER A 35 -5.29 -16.94 11.76
N ASN A 36 -4.15 -16.38 12.18
CA ASN A 36 -2.98 -17.15 12.58
C ASN A 36 -2.53 -16.74 13.98
N SER A 37 -2.77 -17.61 14.96
CA SER A 37 -2.44 -17.37 16.37
C SER A 37 -0.94 -17.23 16.64
N ASP A 38 -0.10 -17.83 15.81
CA ASP A 38 1.36 -17.83 15.98
C ASP A 38 1.99 -16.54 15.44
N CYS A 39 1.19 -15.70 14.77
CA CYS A 39 1.62 -14.44 14.20
C CYS A 39 0.82 -13.28 14.79
N LYS A 40 1.43 -12.51 15.69
CA LYS A 40 0.74 -11.45 16.42
C LYS A 40 0.26 -10.31 15.52
N TYR A 41 1.04 -9.97 14.50
CA TYR A 41 0.77 -8.82 13.61
C TYR A 41 0.35 -9.25 12.20
N CYS A 42 -0.08 -10.50 12.03
CA CYS A 42 -0.71 -10.95 10.80
C CYS A 42 -2.14 -10.44 10.69
N PHE A 43 -2.56 -10.21 9.46
CA PHE A 43 -3.96 -10.04 9.14
C PHE A 43 -4.26 -10.57 7.74
N ASP A 44 -5.48 -11.06 7.55
CA ASP A 44 -5.98 -11.54 6.28
C ASP A 44 -6.10 -10.36 5.31
N LEU A 45 -5.17 -10.30 4.35
CA LEU A 45 -5.06 -9.20 3.40
C LEU A 45 -6.31 -9.05 2.54
N GLU A 46 -6.92 -10.16 2.13
CA GLU A 46 -8.11 -10.15 1.27
C GLU A 46 -9.33 -9.62 2.04
N LYS A 47 -9.48 -10.03 3.30
CA LYS A 47 -10.58 -9.58 4.17
C LYS A 47 -10.36 -8.20 4.80
N ALA A 48 -9.14 -7.66 4.75
CA ALA A 48 -8.85 -6.34 5.31
C ALA A 48 -9.69 -5.24 4.65
N LYS A 49 -10.44 -4.48 5.45
CA LYS A 49 -11.20 -3.31 5.00
C LYS A 49 -10.29 -2.09 5.03
N LEU A 50 -10.07 -1.48 3.88
CA LEU A 50 -9.23 -0.30 3.72
C LEU A 50 -10.04 0.98 3.92
N SER A 51 -9.36 2.04 4.39
CA SER A 51 -9.93 3.39 4.39
C SER A 51 -10.28 3.86 2.98
N SER A 52 -11.23 4.79 2.87
CA SER A 52 -11.64 5.36 1.57
C SER A 52 -10.58 6.27 0.94
N VAL A 53 -9.69 6.84 1.75
CA VAL A 53 -8.62 7.74 1.32
C VAL A 53 -7.27 7.13 1.73
N PRO A 54 -6.24 7.16 0.85
CA PRO A 54 -4.91 6.67 1.20
C PRO A 54 -4.18 7.62 2.14
N LEU A 55 -3.44 7.05 3.09
CA LEU A 55 -2.47 7.77 3.93
C LEU A 55 -1.38 8.39 3.04
N LEU A 56 -0.79 7.60 2.14
CA LEU A 56 0.16 8.06 1.13
C LEU A 56 -0.27 7.58 -0.26
N ASN A 57 -0.05 8.41 -1.27
CA ASN A 57 -0.15 7.99 -2.67
C ASN A 57 1.15 8.29 -3.41
N GLU A 58 1.23 7.86 -4.67
CA GLU A 58 2.41 8.01 -5.53
C GLU A 58 2.92 9.46 -5.59
N LYS A 59 2.05 10.49 -5.57
CA LYS A 59 2.48 11.91 -5.62
C LYS A 59 3.19 12.36 -4.35
N ASP A 60 3.01 11.63 -3.26
CA ASP A 60 3.67 11.87 -1.97
C ASP A 60 5.04 11.19 -1.92
N ILE A 61 5.34 10.28 -2.86
CA ILE A 61 6.58 9.52 -2.96
C ILE A 61 7.49 10.20 -3.98
N LYS A 62 8.63 10.70 -3.51
CA LYS A 62 9.68 11.23 -4.39
C LYS A 62 10.46 10.09 -5.04
N HIS A 63 10.74 9.04 -4.28
CA HIS A 63 11.54 7.92 -4.73
C HIS A 63 11.28 6.65 -3.92
N PHE A 64 11.33 5.49 -4.57
CA PHE A 64 11.33 4.19 -3.90
C PHE A 64 12.57 3.39 -4.35
N ASN A 65 13.56 3.28 -3.46
CA ASN A 65 14.72 2.43 -3.68
C ASN A 65 14.38 0.98 -3.37
N TRP A 66 14.35 0.14 -4.41
CA TRP A 66 14.00 -1.28 -4.31
C TRP A 66 15.00 -2.08 -3.49
N GLN A 67 16.29 -1.80 -3.66
CA GLN A 67 17.38 -2.58 -3.03
C GLN A 67 17.37 -2.41 -1.51
N THR A 68 17.20 -1.18 -1.03
CA THR A 68 17.21 -0.86 0.39
C THR A 68 15.81 -0.84 1.01
N GLN A 69 14.76 -1.05 0.21
CA GLN A 69 13.35 -0.92 0.61
C GLN A 69 13.07 0.43 1.28
N GLN A 70 13.60 1.52 0.71
CA GLN A 70 13.52 2.87 1.27
C GLN A 70 12.57 3.74 0.45
N ILE A 71 11.65 4.40 1.13
CA ILE A 71 10.77 5.43 0.57
C ILE A 71 11.31 6.80 0.97
N ILE A 72 11.54 7.63 -0.04
CA ILE A 72 11.86 9.05 0.10
C ILE A 72 10.62 9.82 -0.27
N LEU A 73 10.15 10.69 0.62
CA LEU A 73 8.93 11.44 0.42
C LEU A 73 9.18 12.79 -0.26
N THR A 74 8.16 13.29 -0.95
CA THR A 74 8.09 14.71 -1.29
C THR A 74 7.79 15.53 -0.03
N GLU A 75 8.00 16.85 -0.06
CA GLU A 75 7.64 17.71 1.08
C GLU A 75 6.16 17.56 1.46
N LYS A 76 5.28 17.46 0.46
CA LYS A 76 3.85 17.15 0.68
C LYS A 76 3.66 15.83 1.42
N GLY A 77 4.39 14.78 1.05
CA GLY A 77 4.32 13.48 1.72
C GLY A 77 4.80 13.54 3.17
N LYS A 78 5.89 14.26 3.44
CA LYS A 78 6.41 14.48 4.79
C LYS A 78 5.40 15.17 5.70
N HIS A 79 4.69 16.17 5.18
CA HIS A 79 3.63 16.87 5.92
C HIS A 79 2.45 15.97 6.31
N LYS A 80 2.24 14.82 5.67
CA LYS A 80 1.20 13.87 6.10
C LYS A 80 1.52 13.16 7.41
N PHE A 81 2.79 13.19 7.84
CA PHE A 81 3.25 12.52 9.05
C PHE A 81 3.41 13.45 10.25
N THR A 82 3.28 14.77 10.10
CA THR A 82 3.43 15.73 11.21
C THR A 82 2.42 15.48 12.32
N ASP A 83 1.18 15.15 11.94
CA ASP A 83 0.07 14.97 12.88
C ASP A 83 -0.41 13.52 12.98
N LEU A 84 0.25 12.59 12.28
CA LEU A 84 -0.15 11.18 12.29
C LEU A 84 0.16 10.56 13.65
N LYS A 85 -0.87 10.36 14.46
CA LYS A 85 -0.77 9.67 15.74
C LYS A 85 -0.73 8.17 15.53
N ILE A 86 0.43 7.56 15.76
CA ILE A 86 0.61 6.10 15.70
C ILE A 86 0.42 5.51 17.11
N PRO A 87 -0.58 4.64 17.34
CA PRO A 87 -0.77 3.99 18.63
C PRO A 87 0.43 3.13 19.03
N LEU A 88 0.61 2.86 20.33
CA LEU A 88 1.68 1.98 20.82
C LEU A 88 1.62 0.55 20.23
N SER A 89 0.42 0.09 19.85
CA SER A 89 0.19 -1.19 19.17
C SER A 89 0.62 -1.19 17.70
N GLY A 90 1.04 -0.04 17.17
CA GLY A 90 1.20 0.18 15.73
C GLY A 90 -0.14 0.46 15.04
N LEU A 91 -0.03 0.95 13.80
CA LEU A 91 -1.14 1.23 12.91
C LEU A 91 -1.06 0.27 11.70
N PRO A 92 -2.08 -0.58 11.46
CA PRO A 92 -2.08 -1.50 10.33
C PRO A 92 -2.34 -0.75 9.01
N VAL A 93 -1.52 -1.06 8.01
CA VAL A 93 -1.50 -0.42 6.70
C VAL A 93 -1.41 -1.49 5.61
N VAL A 94 -1.96 -1.23 4.43
CA VAL A 94 -1.76 -2.04 3.23
C VAL A 94 -1.11 -1.19 2.15
N LEU A 95 -0.02 -1.72 1.57
CA LEU A 95 0.52 -1.21 0.32
C LEU A 95 -0.28 -1.80 -0.83
N THR A 96 -0.83 -0.94 -1.68
CA THR A 96 -1.48 -1.31 -2.92
C THR A 96 -0.65 -0.83 -4.11
N LEU A 97 -0.81 -1.52 -5.24
CA LEU A 97 -0.34 -1.09 -6.54
C LEU A 97 -1.52 -1.20 -7.51
N ASN A 98 -1.90 -0.07 -8.11
CA ASN A 98 -3.00 0.02 -9.08
C ASN A 98 -4.32 -0.50 -8.47
N GLY A 99 -4.57 -0.15 -7.20
CA GLY A 99 -5.73 -0.61 -6.44
C GLY A 99 -5.70 -2.09 -6.00
N ARG A 100 -4.67 -2.86 -6.38
CA ARG A 100 -4.50 -4.25 -5.92
C ARG A 100 -3.66 -4.28 -4.65
N LYS A 101 -4.13 -4.99 -3.61
CA LYS A 101 -3.38 -5.21 -2.36
C LYS A 101 -2.13 -6.04 -2.66
N ILE A 102 -0.95 -5.56 -2.26
CA ILE A 102 0.32 -6.27 -2.43
C ILE A 102 0.72 -6.95 -1.13
N TYR A 103 0.89 -6.16 -0.06
CA TYR A 103 1.15 -6.70 1.27
C TYR A 103 0.69 -5.75 2.38
N GLY A 104 0.44 -6.33 3.56
CA GLY A 104 0.20 -5.60 4.80
C GLY A 104 1.50 -5.24 5.50
N LEU A 105 1.53 -4.07 6.12
CA LEU A 105 2.61 -3.59 6.98
C LEU A 105 2.06 -2.81 8.17
N TRP A 106 2.94 -2.54 9.13
CA TRP A 106 2.61 -1.74 10.31
C TRP A 106 3.42 -0.46 10.33
N PHE A 107 2.73 0.67 10.43
CA PHE A 107 3.36 1.90 10.86
C PHE A 107 3.59 1.76 12.36
N TRP A 108 4.85 1.63 12.74
CA TRP A 108 5.26 1.30 14.10
C TRP A 108 5.51 2.55 14.91
N ASN A 109 5.14 2.50 16.18
CA ASN A 109 5.47 3.56 17.11
C ASN A 109 6.92 3.36 17.60
N ALA A 110 7.75 4.40 17.44
CA ALA A 110 9.17 4.37 17.79
C ALA A 110 9.46 4.13 19.27
N VAL A 111 8.52 4.46 20.16
CA VAL A 111 8.66 4.25 21.61
C VAL A 111 7.99 2.96 22.10
N SER A 112 7.42 2.15 21.20
CA SER A 112 6.83 0.87 21.57
C SER A 112 7.91 -0.13 21.99
N SER A 113 7.71 -0.79 23.13
CA SER A 113 8.52 -1.93 23.57
C SER A 113 8.07 -3.26 22.95
N PHE A 114 6.95 -3.27 22.23
CA PHE A 114 6.49 -4.46 21.53
C PHE A 114 7.33 -4.71 20.26
N GLY A 115 7.62 -5.98 20.01
CA GLY A 115 8.13 -6.41 18.71
C GLY A 115 7.02 -6.43 17.65
N CYS A 116 7.41 -6.47 16.37
CA CYS A 116 6.55 -6.73 15.24
C CYS A 116 7.11 -7.91 14.45
N ASP A 117 6.40 -9.03 14.37
CA ASP A 117 6.82 -10.23 13.63
C ASP A 117 6.57 -10.13 12.12
N ARG A 118 6.05 -8.99 11.65
CA ARG A 118 5.68 -8.75 10.25
C ARG A 118 6.40 -7.55 9.66
N VAL A 119 5.91 -7.09 8.51
CA VAL A 119 6.46 -5.92 7.83
C VAL A 119 6.11 -4.68 8.63
N TYR A 120 7.08 -3.81 8.84
CA TYR A 120 6.88 -2.58 9.60
C TYR A 120 7.76 -1.45 9.07
N THR A 121 7.44 -0.23 9.49
CA THR A 121 8.27 0.95 9.26
C THR A 121 8.08 1.96 10.39
N PHE A 122 9.01 2.89 10.55
CA PHE A 122 8.86 4.07 11.40
C PHE A 122 8.66 5.29 10.49
N PRO A 123 7.41 5.66 10.17
CA PRO A 123 7.16 6.67 9.15
C PRO A 123 7.21 8.07 9.80
N THR A 124 8.42 8.61 9.94
CA THR A 124 8.63 9.97 10.45
C THR A 124 8.78 10.98 9.33
N ILE A 125 9.65 10.70 8.35
CA ILE A 125 9.91 11.53 7.17
C ILE A 125 10.19 10.57 6.00
N ASP A 126 11.46 10.28 5.74
CA ASP A 126 11.86 9.18 4.87
C ASP A 126 11.97 7.92 5.71
N PHE A 127 11.60 6.78 5.15
CA PHE A 127 11.49 5.57 5.94
C PHE A 127 11.88 4.32 5.19
N LYS A 128 12.40 3.34 5.94
CA LYS A 128 12.74 2.01 5.44
C LYS A 128 11.67 1.03 5.85
N ILE A 129 11.10 0.33 4.87
CA ILE A 129 10.20 -0.79 5.12
C ILE A 129 11.05 -1.98 5.51
N ARG A 130 10.78 -2.58 6.67
CA ARG A 130 11.56 -3.66 7.29
C ARG A 130 10.67 -4.87 7.57
N PHE A 131 11.28 -6.02 7.86
CA PHE A 131 10.58 -7.25 8.20
C PHE A 131 11.16 -7.86 9.47
N GLY A 132 10.33 -7.90 10.53
CA GLY A 132 10.69 -8.36 11.86
C GLY A 132 11.40 -7.34 12.73
N LEU A 133 10.87 -7.13 13.94
CA LEU A 133 11.40 -6.26 15.00
C LEU A 133 11.25 -6.97 16.36
N PRO A 134 12.32 -7.32 17.09
CA PRO A 134 13.72 -7.24 16.69
C PRO A 134 14.02 -8.13 15.47
N LYS A 135 15.20 -7.98 14.87
CA LYS A 135 15.57 -8.61 13.58
C LYS A 135 15.26 -10.11 13.45
N ASN A 136 15.30 -10.86 14.56
CA ASN A 136 15.08 -12.31 14.58
C ASN A 136 13.63 -12.71 14.92
N TYR A 137 12.77 -11.75 15.28
CA TYR A 137 11.35 -11.97 15.50
C TYR A 137 10.60 -11.75 14.19
N ARG A 138 10.40 -12.85 13.44
CA ARG A 138 9.77 -12.84 12.11
C ARG A 138 8.81 -14.01 11.99
N PHE A 139 7.69 -13.76 11.34
CA PHE A 139 6.71 -14.78 11.01
C PHE A 139 6.51 -14.90 9.51
N GLY A 140 6.72 -16.10 8.96
CA GLY A 140 6.52 -16.43 7.54
C GLY A 140 7.55 -15.83 6.58
N THR A 141 7.24 -15.89 5.29
CA THR A 141 8.06 -15.32 4.22
C THR A 141 7.92 -13.80 4.18
N ASP A 142 9.02 -13.11 3.86
CA ASP A 142 9.06 -11.66 3.68
C ASP A 142 8.27 -11.25 2.43
N PRO A 143 7.12 -10.57 2.57
CA PRO A 143 6.26 -10.27 1.44
C PRO A 143 6.67 -9.00 0.67
N ARG A 144 7.71 -8.28 1.12
CA ARG A 144 8.15 -7.03 0.49
C ARG A 144 8.65 -7.22 -0.95
N PHE A 145 9.19 -8.40 -1.25
CA PHE A 145 9.80 -8.72 -2.54
C PHE A 145 8.78 -9.28 -3.56
N ASP A 146 7.62 -8.64 -3.64
CA ASP A 146 6.62 -8.96 -4.66
C ASP A 146 7.13 -8.65 -6.08
N LYS A 147 6.89 -9.56 -7.03
CA LYS A 147 7.41 -9.45 -8.39
C LYS A 147 6.82 -8.26 -9.16
N LYS A 148 5.52 -8.00 -9.01
CA LYS A 148 4.85 -6.90 -9.73
C LYS A 148 5.27 -5.55 -9.16
N LEU A 149 5.38 -5.47 -7.83
CA LEU A 149 5.90 -4.27 -7.19
C LEU A 149 7.34 -4.00 -7.62
N LYS A 150 8.20 -5.03 -7.70
CA LYS A 150 9.57 -4.91 -8.20
C LYS A 150 9.59 -4.31 -9.61
N GLU A 151 8.89 -4.94 -10.54
CA GLU A 151 8.84 -4.51 -11.95
C GLU A 151 8.39 -3.05 -12.06
N TYR A 152 7.34 -2.68 -11.33
CA TYR A 152 6.85 -1.32 -11.30
C TYR A 152 7.90 -0.34 -10.75
N VAL A 153 8.46 -0.61 -9.57
CA VAL A 153 9.43 0.29 -8.91
C VAL A 153 10.66 0.50 -9.79
N LEU A 154 11.21 -0.58 -10.38
CA LEU A 154 12.37 -0.51 -11.26
C LEU A 154 12.08 0.26 -12.57
N SER A 155 10.85 0.19 -13.08
CA SER A 155 10.46 0.94 -14.28
C SER A 155 10.21 2.43 -14.02
N LYS A 156 9.81 2.76 -12.79
CA LYS A 156 9.32 4.10 -12.42
C LYS A 156 10.41 4.97 -11.81
N TYR A 157 11.26 4.37 -11.00
CA TYR A 157 12.28 5.04 -10.23
C TYR A 157 13.65 4.58 -10.69
N ASN A 158 14.56 5.52 -10.90
CA ASN A 158 15.99 5.21 -10.98
C ASN A 158 16.39 4.46 -9.70
N GLN A 159 17.42 3.62 -9.73
CA GLN A 159 17.77 2.77 -8.59
C GLN A 159 19.17 3.07 -8.08
#